data_AF-A0A1G1TLB1-F1
#
_entry.id   AF-A0A1G1TLB1-F1
#
_cell.length_a   1.000
_cell.length_b   1.000
_cell.length_c   1.000
_cell.angle_alpha   90.00
_cell.angle_beta   90.00
_cell.angle_gamma   90.00
#
_symmetry.space_group_name_H-M   'P 1'
#
loop_
_entity.id
_entity.type
_entity.pdbx_description
1 polymer ?
#
loop_
_entity_poly.entity_id
_entity_poly.type
_entity_poly.pdbx_seq_one_letter_code
_entity_poly.pdbx_strand_id
1 'polypeptide(L)' 'MVRRTGAALVAAPVPSVDTTAAGDCFTGALVVALAEGHALPAAVAFACWAAALAVTRPGA' A
#
# COMPACT_ATOMS: atom_id res chain seq x y z
N MET A 1 -10.88 -6.25 26.13
CA MET A 1 -9.45 -6.58 25.93
C MET A 1 -9.24 -6.93 24.47
N VAL A 2 -8.80 -5.97 23.63
CA VAL A 2 -8.50 -6.24 22.21
C VAL A 2 -7.10 -6.84 22.13
N ARG A 3 -6.99 -8.11 21.75
CA ARG A 3 -5.69 -8.73 21.45
C ARG A 3 -5.15 -8.11 20.16
N ARG A 4 -4.06 -7.35 20.24
CA ARG A 4 -3.32 -6.87 19.06
C ARG A 4 -2.42 -7.99 18.55
N THR A 5 -2.97 -8.85 17.70
CA THR A 5 -2.16 -9.73 16.85
C THR A 5 -1.94 -8.97 15.53
N GLY A 6 -0.87 -8.19 15.45
CA GLY A 6 -0.51 -7.44 14.23
C GLY A 6 0.53 -8.19 13.42
N ALA A 7 0.35 -8.27 12.10
CA ALA A 7 1.39 -8.67 11.17
C ALA A 7 2.01 -7.42 10.54
N ALA A 8 3.33 -7.37 10.45
CA ALA A 8 4.04 -6.30 9.76
C ALA A 8 4.28 -6.69 8.30
N LEU A 9 3.93 -5.80 7.37
CA LEU A 9 4.30 -5.92 5.96
C LEU A 9 5.47 -4.99 5.70
N VAL A 10 6.55 -5.55 5.17
CA VAL A 10 7.72 -4.77 4.75
C VAL A 10 7.47 -4.30 3.32
N ALA A 11 7.58 -2.99 3.10
CA ALA A 11 7.47 -2.42 1.77
C ALA A 11 8.61 -2.93 0.87
N ALA A 12 8.33 -3.10 -0.43
CA ALA A 12 9.36 -3.46 -1.39
C ALA A 12 10.41 -2.34 -1.48
N PRO A 13 11.71 -2.65 -1.42
CA PRO A 13 12.75 -1.65 -1.62
C PRO A 13 12.73 -1.19 -3.09
N VAL A 14 12.60 0.12 -3.29
CA VAL A 14 12.51 0.75 -4.61
C VAL A 14 13.36 2.02 -4.64
N PRO A 15 13.93 2.40 -5.81
CA PRO A 15 14.57 3.71 -5.95
C PRO A 15 13.50 4.81 -5.94
N SER A 16 13.36 5.51 -4.82
CA SER A 16 12.40 6.60 -4.68
C SER A 16 12.88 7.84 -5.44
N VAL A 17 12.05 8.34 -6.35
CA VAL A 17 12.23 9.58 -7.10
C VAL A 17 11.44 10.72 -6.47
N ASP A 18 10.20 10.46 -6.06
CA ASP A 18 9.29 11.43 -5.44
C ASP A 18 8.30 10.68 -4.53
N THR A 19 8.15 11.09 -3.27
CA THR A 19 7.24 10.43 -2.32
C THR A 19 5.84 11.06 -2.26
N THR A 20 5.59 12.10 -3.05
CA THR A 20 4.33 12.83 -3.07
C THR A 20 3.16 11.89 -3.39
N ALA A 21 2.05 12.03 -2.66
CA ALA A 21 0.84 11.22 -2.79
C ALA A 21 0.98 9.69 -2.61
N ALA A 22 2.10 9.19 -2.08
CA ALA A 22 2.28 7.75 -1.83
C ALA A 22 1.20 7.16 -0.90
N GLY A 23 0.76 7.91 0.11
CA GLY A 23 -0.32 7.53 1.02
C GLY A 23 -1.70 7.51 0.37
N ASP A 24 -1.94 8.42 -0.58
CA ASP A 24 -3.19 8.45 -1.35
C ASP A 24 -3.24 7.26 -2.32
N CYS A 25 -2.12 6.94 -2.97
CA CYS A 25 -1.98 5.75 -3.80
C CYS A 25 -2.22 4.47 -3.01
N PHE A 26 -1.61 4.34 -1.82
CA PHE A 26 -1.88 3.23 -0.90
C PHE A 26 -3.37 3.12 -0.59
N THR A 27 -4.01 4.23 -0.21
CA THR A 27 -5.41 4.24 0.21
C THR A 27 -6.34 3.88 -0.95
N GLY A 28 -6.11 4.45 -2.13
CA GLY A 28 -6.86 4.12 -3.33
C GLY A 28 -6.73 2.65 -3.70
N ALA A 29 -5.50 2.12 -3.73
CA ALA A 29 -5.24 0.72 -4.01
C ALA A 29 -5.88 -0.22 -2.98
N LEU A 30 -5.87 0.15 -1.69
CA LEU A 30 -6.52 -0.62 -0.63
C LEU A 30 -8.04 -0.66 -0.82
N VAL A 31 -8.66 0.49 -1.08
CA VAL A 31 -10.11 0.58 -1.31
C VAL A 31 -10.53 -0.24 -2.52
N VAL A 32 -9.78 -0.16 -3.62
CA VAL A 32 -10.04 -0.96 -4.83
C VAL A 32 -9.95 -2.46 -4.51
N ALA A 33 -8.87 -2.91 -3.88
CA ALA A 33 -8.70 -4.33 -3.56
C ALA A 33 -9.78 -4.85 -2.60
N LEU A 34 -10.19 -4.04 -1.61
CA LEU A 34 -11.30 -4.43 -0.73
C LEU A 34 -12.64 -4.47 -1.48
N ALA A 35 -12.89 -3.51 -2.38
CA ALA A 35 -14.10 -3.48 -3.21
C ALA A 35 -14.19 -4.68 -4.17
N GLU A 36 -13.05 -5.17 -4.65
CA GLU A 36 -12.95 -6.39 -5.45
C GLU A 36 -13.06 -7.69 -4.63
N GLY A 37 -13.20 -7.59 -3.29
CA GLY A 37 -13.41 -8.74 -2.41
C GLY A 37 -12.13 -9.44 -1.96
N HIS A 38 -10.95 -8.82 -2.14
CA HIS A 38 -9.70 -9.38 -1.61
C HIS A 38 -9.72 -9.40 -0.09
N ALA A 39 -9.16 -10.47 0.50
CA ALA A 39 -8.94 -10.52 1.94
C ALA A 39 -8.00 -9.40 2.38
N LEU A 40 -8.23 -8.84 3.58
CA LEU A 40 -7.47 -7.70 4.10
C LEU A 40 -5.93 -7.86 4.00
N PRO A 41 -5.31 -9.02 4.33
CA PRO A 41 -3.86 -9.17 4.17
C PRO A 41 -3.39 -9.03 2.71
N ALA A 42 -4.15 -9.56 1.75
CA ALA A 42 -3.83 -9.46 0.33
C ALA A 42 -4.04 -8.03 -0.19
N ALA A 43 -5.11 -7.37 0.24
CA ALA A 43 -5.41 -5.98 -0.11
C ALA A 43 -4.33 -5.02 0.41
N VAL A 44 -3.86 -5.20 1.65
CA VAL A 44 -2.77 -4.37 2.21
C VAL A 44 -1.46 -4.64 1.47
N ALA A 45 -1.14 -5.90 1.16
CA ALA A 45 0.06 -6.22 0.38
C ALA A 45 0.03 -5.55 -1.01
N PHE A 46 -1.11 -5.61 -1.71
CA PHE A 46 -1.32 -4.93 -2.98
C PHE A 46 -1.14 -3.40 -2.86
N ALA A 47 -1.74 -2.79 -1.85
CA ALA A 47 -1.61 -1.36 -1.59
C ALA A 47 -0.17 -0.93 -1.29
N CYS A 48 0.61 -1.73 -0.55
CA CYS A 48 2.03 -1.49 -0.32
C CYS A 48 2.83 -1.49 -1.63
N TRP A 49 2.54 -2.43 -2.54
CA TRP A 49 3.19 -2.48 -3.86
C TRP A 49 2.81 -1.29 -4.74
N ALA A 50 1.53 -0.90 -4.76
CA ALA A 50 1.07 0.25 -5.51
C ALA A 50 1.77 1.54 -5.04
N ALA A 51 1.85 1.78 -3.73
CA ALA A 51 2.54 2.93 -3.17
C ALA A 51 4.05 2.91 -3.45
N ALA A 52 4.70 1.74 -3.34
CA ALA A 52 6.12 1.59 -3.69
C ALA A 52 6.36 1.92 -5.17
N LEU A 53 5.47 1.53 -6.08
CA LEU A 53 5.57 1.88 -7.50
C LEU A 53 5.24 3.35 -7.79
N ALA A 54 4.39 4.00 -6.99
CA ALA A 54 4.10 5.41 -7.14
C ALA A 54 5.35 6.25 -6.92
N VAL A 55 6.15 5.90 -5.90
CA VAL A 55 7.32 6.72 -5.55
C VAL A 55 8.50 6.62 -6.51
N THR A 56 8.47 5.69 -7.47
CA THR A 56 9.56 5.53 -8.46
C THR A 56 9.41 6.45 -9.67
N ARG A 57 8.37 7.30 -9.71
CA ARG A 57 8.10 8.23 -10.80
C ARG A 57 7.98 9.64 -10.23
N PRO A 58 8.25 10.69 -11.01
CA PRO A 58 7.90 12.06 -10.60
C PRO A 58 6.41 12.10 -10.20
N GLY A 59 6.11 12.73 -9.09
CA GLY A 59 4.75 12.83 -8.56
C GLY A 59 3.81 13.61 -9.47
N ALA A 60 2.53 13.56 -9.15
CA ALA A 60 1.51 14.45 -9.71
C ALA A 60 1.67 15.88 -9.17
#